data_AF-A0A3A8J2Q6-F1
#
_entry.id   AF-A0A3A8J2Q6-F1
#
_cell.length_a   1.000
_cell.length_b   1.000
_cell.length_c   1.000
_cell.angle_alpha   90.00
_cell.angle_beta   90.00
_cell.angle_gamma   90.00
#
_symmetry.space_group_name_H-M   'P 1'
#
loop_
_entity.id
_entity.type
_entity.pdbx_description
1 polymer ?
#
loop_
_entity_poly.entity_id
_entity_poly.type
_entity_poly.pdbx_seq_one_letter_code
_entity_poly.pdbx_strand_id
1 'polypeptide(L)'
;MMRHPFVLASLGLFAVFLLLHLTGGRQYVGVLSGTVVGGSWGAGFGLLYVLAWFGAVLAAPVLLLAGLLDSAFARASRAKP
;
A
#
# COMPACT_ATOMS: atom_id res chain seq x y z
N MET A 1 14.70 18.07 8.61
CA MET A 1 13.60 17.44 7.83
C MET A 1 13.20 16.16 8.55
N MET A 2 12.11 16.17 9.33
CA MET A 2 11.57 14.92 9.87
C MET A 2 10.92 14.18 8.70
N ARG A 3 11.64 13.22 8.14
CA ARG A 3 11.04 12.27 7.20
C ARG A 3 10.14 11.39 8.07
N HIS A 4 8.85 11.32 7.77
CA HIS A 4 7.93 10.35 8.36
C HIS A 4 7.87 9.14 7.43
N PRO A 5 8.89 8.26 7.44
CA PRO A 5 9.06 7.21 6.42
C PRO A 5 7.83 6.30 6.36
N PHE A 6 7.20 6.01 7.50
CA PHE A 6 6.01 5.16 7.56
C PHE A 6 4.76 5.82 6.95
N VAL A 7 4.58 7.14 7.12
CA VAL A 7 3.49 7.88 6.48
C VAL A 7 3.70 7.89 4.96
N LEU A 8 4.91 8.19 4.49
CA LEU A 8 5.22 8.20 3.06
C LEU A 8 5.07 6.80 2.43
N ALA A 9 5.53 5.75 3.13
CA ALA A 9 5.37 4.37 2.68
C ALA A 9 3.89 3.98 2.60
N SER A 10 3.08 4.33 3.62
CA SER A 10 1.63 4.10 3.61
C SER A 10 0.95 4.78 2.42
N LEU A 11 1.20 6.07 2.23
CA LEU A 11 0.64 6.83 1.11
C LEU A 11 1.11 6.27 -0.25
N GLY A 12 2.37 5.86 -0.34
CA GLY A 12 2.93 5.22 -1.53
C GLY A 12 2.23 3.90 -1.88
N LEU A 13 2.03 3.01 -0.91
CA LEU A 13 1.30 1.75 -1.10
C LEU A 13 -0.13 2.00 -1.58
N PHE A 14 -0.82 2.94 -0.95
CA PHE A 14 -2.20 3.27 -1.31
C PHE A 14 -2.27 3.89 -2.72
N ALA A 15 -1.33 4.77 -3.07
CA ALA A 15 -1.25 5.39 -4.39
C ALA A 15 -0.96 4.36 -5.49
N VAL A 16 0.00 3.47 -5.28
CA VAL A 16 0.32 2.39 -6.24
C VAL A 16 -0.89 1.49 -6.44
N PHE A 17 -1.54 1.04 -5.36
CA PHE A 17 -2.75 0.24 -5.46
C PHE A 17 -3.86 0.99 -6.20
N LEU A 18 -4.11 2.26 -5.86
CA LEU A 18 -5.14 3.07 -6.50
C LEU A 18 -4.90 3.20 -8.01
N LEU A 19 -3.66 3.50 -8.43
CA LEU A 19 -3.32 3.57 -9.85
C LEU A 19 -3.61 2.25 -10.56
N LEU A 20 -3.11 1.12 -10.02
CA LEU A 20 -3.36 -0.20 -10.60
C LEU A 20 -4.86 -0.55 -10.64
N HIS A 21 -5.61 -0.14 -9.62
CA HIS A 21 -7.05 -0.36 -9.53
C HIS A 21 -7.81 0.42 -10.61
N LEU A 22 -7.49 1.71 -10.78
CA LEU A 22 -8.12 2.58 -11.78
C LEU A 22 -7.76 2.16 -13.21
N THR A 23 -6.56 1.61 -13.44
CA THR A 23 -6.17 1.04 -14.74
C THR A 23 -6.75 -0.36 -15.00
N GLY A 24 -7.63 -0.86 -14.12
CA GLY A 24 -8.37 -2.10 -14.35
C GLY A 24 -7.70 -3.38 -13.81
N GLY A 25 -6.70 -3.29 -12.93
CA GLY A 25 -6.00 -4.45 -12.37
C GLY A 25 -6.89 -5.55 -11.78
N ARG A 26 -8.09 -5.19 -11.32
CA ARG A 26 -9.12 -6.13 -10.84
C ARG A 26 -9.47 -7.24 -11.85
N GLN A 27 -9.32 -7.00 -13.16
CA GLN A 27 -9.64 -7.99 -14.19
C GLN A 27 -8.68 -9.20 -14.18
N TYR A 28 -7.51 -9.06 -13.55
CA TYR A 28 -6.48 -10.10 -13.50
C TYR A 28 -6.42 -10.84 -12.16
N VAL A 29 -7.38 -10.62 -11.25
CA VAL A 29 -7.45 -11.30 -9.93
C VAL A 29 -7.67 -12.82 -10.06
N GLY A 30 -8.16 -13.29 -11.21
CA GLY A 30 -8.25 -14.72 -11.54
C GLY A 30 -6.92 -15.48 -11.43
N VAL A 31 -5.77 -14.79 -11.35
CA VAL A 31 -4.48 -15.40 -11.00
C VAL A 31 -4.51 -16.15 -9.67
N LEU A 32 -5.32 -15.71 -8.71
CA LEU A 32 -5.46 -16.36 -7.40
C LEU A 32 -6.18 -17.71 -7.48
N SER A 33 -7.03 -17.90 -8.48
CA SER A 33 -7.83 -19.11 -8.71
C SER A 33 -7.32 -19.96 -9.89
N GLY A 34 -6.21 -19.56 -10.52
CA GLY A 34 -5.70 -20.24 -11.72
C GLY A 34 -6.48 -19.95 -13.01
N THR A 35 -7.48 -19.05 -12.97
CA THR A 35 -8.31 -18.65 -14.12
C THR A 35 -7.76 -17.37 -14.75
N VAL A 36 -6.48 -17.39 -15.14
CA VAL A 36 -5.77 -16.23 -15.67
C VAL A 36 -6.34 -15.79 -17.02
N VAL A 37 -6.61 -14.49 -17.14
CA VAL A 37 -6.96 -13.82 -18.40
C VAL A 37 -5.74 -13.06 -18.92
N GLY A 38 -5.43 -13.14 -20.21
CA GLY A 38 -4.34 -12.37 -20.83
C GLY A 38 -2.94 -13.00 -20.79
N GLY A 39 -2.84 -14.31 -20.56
CA GLY A 39 -1.57 -15.05 -20.62
C GLY A 39 -0.57 -14.72 -19.51
N SER A 40 0.72 -14.98 -19.73
CA SER A 40 1.79 -14.78 -18.74
C SER A 40 1.94 -13.33 -18.27
N TRP A 41 1.80 -12.37 -19.18
CA TRP A 41 1.79 -10.94 -18.84
C TRP A 41 0.61 -10.56 -17.95
N GLY A 42 -0.59 -11.07 -18.26
CA GLY A 42 -1.78 -10.90 -17.42
C GLY A 42 -1.60 -11.50 -16.03
N ALA A 43 -0.95 -12.67 -15.92
CA ALA A 43 -0.62 -13.30 -14.64
C ALA A 43 0.32 -12.41 -13.81
N GLY A 44 1.39 -11.89 -14.42
CA GLY A 44 2.35 -11.02 -13.74
C GLY A 44 1.70 -9.72 -13.24
N PHE A 45 0.86 -9.10 -14.07
CA PHE A 45 0.15 -7.89 -13.68
C PHE A 45 -0.90 -8.14 -12.60
N GLY A 46 -1.62 -9.27 -12.68
CA GLY A 46 -2.55 -9.71 -11.65
C GLY A 46 -1.86 -9.94 -10.31
N LEU A 47 -0.69 -10.58 -10.31
CA LEU A 47 0.10 -10.78 -9.10
C LEU A 47 0.56 -9.44 -8.51
N LEU A 48 1.05 -8.52 -9.32
CA LEU A 48 1.44 -7.17 -8.88
C LEU A 48 0.25 -6.43 -8.26
N TYR A 49 -0.91 -6.48 -8.91
CA TYR A 49 -2.15 -5.86 -8.40
C TYR A 49 -2.56 -6.45 -7.04
N VAL A 50 -2.51 -7.77 -6.90
CA VAL A 50 -2.85 -8.46 -5.65
C VAL A 50 -1.88 -8.09 -4.53
N LEU A 51 -0.57 -8.06 -4.81
CA LEU A 51 0.43 -7.63 -3.83
C LEU A 51 0.22 -6.17 -3.40
N ALA A 52 -0.06 -5.28 -4.36
CA ALA A 52 -0.38 -3.90 -4.06
C ALA A 52 -1.66 -3.77 -3.21
N TRP A 53 -2.69 -4.57 -3.51
CA TRP A 53 -3.93 -4.63 -2.74
C TRP A 53 -3.67 -5.09 -1.30
N PHE A 54 -2.93 -6.18 -1.09
CA PHE A 54 -2.55 -6.63 0.26
C PHE A 54 -1.72 -5.57 0.99
N GLY A 55 -0.77 -4.93 0.31
CA GLY A 55 0.01 -3.83 0.86
C GLY A 55 -0.88 -2.66 1.30
N ALA A 56 -1.82 -2.24 0.46
CA ALA A 56 -2.72 -1.12 0.75
C ALA A 56 -3.76 -1.44 1.83
N VAL A 57 -4.27 -2.68 1.89
CA VAL A 57 -5.31 -3.07 2.85
C VAL A 57 -4.73 -3.49 4.21
N LEU A 58 -3.61 -4.22 4.22
CA LEU A 58 -3.02 -4.75 5.44
C LEU A 58 -1.89 -3.86 5.99
N ALA A 59 -0.92 -3.52 5.15
CA ALA A 59 0.29 -2.83 5.62
C ALA A 59 0.10 -1.31 5.76
N ALA A 60 -0.54 -0.65 4.78
CA ALA A 60 -0.66 0.80 4.75
C ALA A 60 -1.37 1.39 5.98
N PRO A 61 -2.46 0.80 6.53
CA PRO A 61 -3.10 1.33 7.74
C PRO A 61 -2.18 1.22 8.97
N VAL A 62 -1.46 0.10 9.11
CA VAL A 62 -0.51 -0.12 10.21
C VAL A 62 0.64 0.89 10.13
N LEU A 63 1.20 1.10 8.94
CA LEU A 63 2.26 2.07 8.70
C LEU A 63 1.80 3.51 8.95
N LEU A 64 0.57 3.85 8.57
CA LEU A 64 0.01 5.17 8.84
C LEU A 64 -0.11 5.40 10.35
N LEU A 65 -0.70 4.44 11.08
CA LEU A 65 -0.84 4.53 12.53
C LEU A 65 0.52 4.65 13.22
N ALA A 66 1.51 3.83 12.82
CA ALA A 66 2.87 3.92 13.34
C ALA A 66 3.47 5.31 13.11
N GLY A 67 3.37 5.84 11.89
CA GLY A 67 3.89 7.16 11.56
C GLY A 67 3.19 8.30 12.31
N LEU A 68 1.87 8.22 12.50
CA LEU A 68 1.10 9.20 13.26
C LEU A 68 1.45 9.16 14.76
N LEU A 69 1.58 7.97 15.35
CA LEU A 69 1.97 7.80 16.74
C LEU A 69 3.39 8.31 17.00
N ASP A 70 4.35 7.97 16.15
CA ASP A 70 5.72 8.50 16.23
C ASP A 70 5.74 10.03 16.21
N SER A 71 4.91 10.63 15.34
CA SER A 71 4.77 12.09 15.24
C SER A 71 4.17 12.70 16.50
N ALA A 72 3.14 12.07 17.05
CA ALA A 72 2.48 12.51 18.28
C ALA A 72 3.44 12.45 19.48
N PHE A 73 4.18 11.34 19.63
CA PHE A 73 5.16 11.19 20.70
C PHE A 73 6.33 12.16 20.57
N ALA A 74 6.85 12.38 19.35
CA ALA A 74 7.91 13.35 19.10
C ALA A 74 7.46 14.80 19.40
N ARG A 75 6.19 15.12 19.17
CA ARG A 75 5.62 16.42 19.54
C ARG A 75 5.46 16.55 21.06
N ALA A 76 4.97 15.51 21.74
CA ALA A 76 4.78 15.51 23.18
C ALA A 76 6.11 15.65 23.95
N SER A 77 7.18 14.98 23.50
CA SER A 77 8.49 15.07 24.15
C SER A 77 9.13 16.46 24.04
N ARG A 78 8.88 17.18 22.94
CA ARG A 78 9.34 18.57 22.75
C ARG A 78 8.52 19.60 23.54
N ALA A 79 7.30 19.25 23.94
CA ALA A 79 6.41 20.13 24.68
C ALA A 79 6.58 20.04 26.20
N LYS A 80 7.48 19.17 26.69
CA LYS A 80 7.80 19.05 28.11
C LYS A 80 8.68 20.25 28.52
N PRO A 81 8.28 21.05 29.54
CA PRO A 81 9.01 22.24 29.98
C PRO A 81 10.36 21.91 30.61
#